data_AF-A0A661N724-F1
#
_entry.id   AF-A0A661N724-F1
#
_cell.length_a   1.000
_cell.length_b   1.000
_cell.length_c   1.000
_cell.angle_alpha   90.00
_cell.angle_beta   90.00
_cell.angle_gamma   90.00
#
_symmetry.space_group_name_H-M   'P 1'
#
loop_
_entity.id
_entity.type
_entity.pdbx_description
1 polymer ?
#
loop_
_entity_poly.entity_id
_entity_poly.type
_entity_poly.pdbx_seq_one_letter_code
_entity_poly.pdbx_strand_id
1 'polypeptide(L)'
;MRLDRAAASGTLHVDGEGRRATLSFESSQVVGANVDRRVATSPRQVLQSVLQMSAWEGLVLRFVQGPSVPAWWKLADPIPARTLALQTMRAAVKGVDTARVRSEVGDAVYHLTEAGEALSRGAELRPEETSVLFWLRRGVPAEELSALPGCGLAGYRFLWMLKLMGAASPKGGGSYPLLLRKRRELRRQASAHALLDLPEGAGRSDARVALRKLVRDLHPDRFGDHVPPALRRASGEIMTALVNAEACIASGRR
;
A
#
# COMPACT_ATOMS: atom_id res chain seq x y z
N MET A 1 11.47 8.58 -6.94
CA MET A 1 12.40 7.55 -7.46
C MET A 1 11.56 6.64 -8.34
N ARG A 2 11.65 6.84 -9.66
CA ARG A 2 10.71 6.30 -10.66
C ARG A 2 10.82 4.77 -10.75
N LEU A 3 9.70 4.07 -10.57
CA LEU A 3 9.52 2.66 -10.90
C LEU A 3 9.68 2.35 -12.41
N ASP A 4 9.80 3.37 -13.25
CA ASP A 4 10.05 3.27 -14.70
C ASP A 4 11.50 2.94 -15.11
N ARG A 5 12.44 2.71 -14.17
CA ARG A 5 13.79 2.23 -14.52
C ARG A 5 13.95 0.71 -14.57
N ALA A 6 12.89 -0.06 -14.40
CA ALA A 6 12.90 -1.48 -14.67
C ALA A 6 12.09 -1.78 -15.93
N ALA A 7 12.69 -1.56 -17.10
CA ALA A 7 12.68 -2.64 -18.08
C ALA A 7 13.35 -3.82 -17.37
N ALA A 8 12.56 -4.59 -16.62
CA ALA A 8 13.08 -5.66 -15.76
C ALA A 8 13.55 -6.77 -16.69
N SER A 9 14.76 -6.64 -17.21
CA SER A 9 15.47 -7.68 -17.92
C SER A 9 16.40 -8.35 -16.92
N GLY A 10 16.26 -9.66 -16.76
CA GLY A 10 17.00 -10.41 -15.76
C GLY A 10 16.27 -11.65 -15.30
N THR A 11 16.75 -12.23 -14.21
CA THR A 11 16.28 -13.52 -13.73
C THR A 11 15.94 -13.43 -12.24
N LEU A 12 14.72 -13.80 -11.89
CA LEU A 12 14.28 -13.98 -10.52
C LEU A 12 14.50 -15.45 -10.14
N HIS A 13 15.38 -15.67 -9.17
CA HIS A 13 15.52 -16.95 -8.51
C HIS A 13 14.63 -16.99 -7.27
N VAL A 14 13.96 -18.12 -7.10
CA VAL A 14 13.08 -18.38 -5.95
C VAL A 14 13.44 -19.73 -5.39
N ASP A 15 13.75 -19.77 -4.10
CA ASP A 15 14.06 -21.01 -3.38
C ASP A 15 13.08 -21.17 -2.21
N GLY A 16 12.61 -22.39 -1.94
CA GLY A 16 11.68 -22.69 -0.83
C GLY A 16 11.40 -24.19 -0.74
N GLU A 17 11.23 -24.75 0.45
CA GLU A 17 11.05 -26.20 0.69
C GLU A 17 12.12 -27.12 0.04
N GLY A 18 13.36 -26.63 -0.10
CA GLY A 18 14.41 -27.37 -0.83
C GLY A 18 14.19 -27.45 -2.35
N ARG A 19 13.14 -26.80 -2.88
CA ARG A 19 12.85 -26.62 -4.29
C ARG A 19 13.38 -25.29 -4.79
N ARG A 20 13.55 -25.20 -6.12
CA ARG A 20 14.06 -24.00 -6.80
C ARG A 20 13.21 -23.67 -8.01
N ALA A 21 13.08 -22.37 -8.26
CA ALA A 21 12.44 -21.84 -9.44
C ALA A 21 13.23 -20.66 -10.01
N THR A 22 13.10 -20.48 -11.31
CA THR A 22 13.77 -19.43 -12.09
C THR A 22 12.73 -18.85 -13.04
N LEU A 23 12.41 -17.57 -12.86
CA LEU A 23 11.54 -16.80 -13.74
C LEU A 23 12.41 -15.78 -14.47
N SER A 24 12.28 -15.72 -15.79
CA SER A 24 13.12 -14.87 -16.61
C SER A 24 12.30 -13.83 -17.33
N PHE A 25 12.87 -12.63 -17.38
CA PHE A 25 12.18 -11.44 -17.83
C PHE A 25 12.97 -10.74 -18.93
N GLU A 26 12.26 -10.28 -19.96
CA GLU A 26 12.78 -9.36 -20.98
C GLU A 26 11.73 -8.26 -21.17
N SER A 27 12.12 -6.99 -21.03
CA SER A 27 11.22 -5.85 -21.27
C SER A 27 9.88 -5.94 -20.51
N SER A 28 9.93 -6.34 -19.24
CA SER A 28 8.75 -6.52 -18.37
C SER A 28 7.78 -7.62 -18.80
N GLN A 29 8.23 -8.55 -19.65
CA GLN A 29 7.54 -9.78 -19.98
C GLN A 29 8.27 -10.98 -19.37
N VAL A 30 7.52 -11.94 -18.87
CA VAL A 30 8.03 -13.27 -18.54
C VAL A 30 8.23 -13.99 -19.86
N VAL A 31 9.49 -14.31 -20.14
CA VAL A 31 9.90 -15.03 -21.36
C VAL A 31 10.21 -16.50 -21.08
N GLY A 32 10.40 -16.90 -19.82
CA GLY A 32 10.67 -18.29 -19.48
C GLY A 32 10.49 -18.56 -18.00
N ALA A 33 10.10 -19.80 -17.67
CA ALA A 33 9.96 -20.26 -16.30
C ALA A 33 10.43 -21.70 -16.18
N ASN A 34 11.27 -21.97 -15.20
CA ASN A 34 11.64 -23.32 -14.77
C ASN A 34 11.32 -23.43 -13.28
N VAL A 35 10.42 -24.34 -12.91
CA VAL A 35 9.97 -24.55 -11.53
C VAL A 35 10.15 -26.00 -11.19
N ASP A 36 11.00 -26.27 -10.20
CA ASP A 36 11.32 -27.62 -9.73
C ASP A 36 11.72 -28.57 -10.87
N ARG A 37 12.66 -28.10 -11.72
CA ARG A 37 13.18 -28.79 -12.91
C ARG A 37 12.16 -29.01 -14.02
N ARG A 38 10.99 -28.37 -13.97
CA ARG A 38 9.97 -28.40 -15.03
C ARG A 38 9.96 -27.07 -15.76
N VAL A 39 10.23 -27.13 -17.06
CA VAL A 39 10.17 -25.95 -17.93
C VAL A 39 8.73 -25.72 -18.36
N ALA A 40 8.19 -24.53 -18.08
CA ALA A 40 6.89 -24.13 -18.57
C ALA A 40 7.00 -23.73 -20.05
N THR A 41 6.14 -24.30 -20.89
CA THR A 41 6.10 -24.03 -22.33
C THR A 41 4.90 -23.18 -22.74
N SER A 42 3.99 -22.88 -21.80
CA SER A 42 2.80 -22.08 -22.06
C SER A 42 2.45 -21.14 -20.91
N PRO A 43 1.70 -20.05 -21.18
CA PRO A 43 1.27 -19.11 -20.13
C PRO A 43 0.49 -19.76 -18.98
N ARG A 44 -0.34 -20.75 -19.30
CA ARG A 44 -1.10 -21.49 -18.30
C ARG A 44 -0.20 -22.28 -17.35
N GLN A 45 0.85 -22.91 -17.87
CA GLN A 45 1.81 -23.65 -17.06
C GLN A 45 2.65 -22.70 -16.19
N VAL A 46 3.03 -21.53 -16.69
CA VAL A 46 3.71 -20.50 -15.90
C VAL A 46 2.83 -20.10 -14.71
N LEU A 47 1.56 -19.76 -14.96
CA LEU A 47 0.62 -19.40 -13.91
C LEU A 47 0.45 -20.52 -12.87
N GLN A 48 0.21 -21.76 -13.32
CA GLN A 48 0.08 -22.91 -12.42
C GLN A 48 1.32 -23.11 -11.56
N SER A 49 2.51 -22.98 -12.16
CA SER A 49 3.77 -23.15 -11.45
C SER A 49 3.98 -22.04 -10.41
N VAL A 50 3.68 -20.79 -10.74
CA VAL A 50 3.75 -19.68 -9.79
C VAL A 50 2.76 -19.84 -8.64
N LEU A 51 1.54 -20.33 -8.92
CA LEU A 51 0.58 -20.66 -7.86
C LEU A 51 1.10 -21.77 -6.94
N GLN A 52 1.73 -22.81 -7.49
CA GLN A 52 2.34 -23.87 -6.68
C GLN A 52 3.52 -23.34 -5.85
N MET A 53 4.37 -22.49 -6.43
CA MET A 53 5.47 -21.84 -5.72
C MET A 53 4.98 -21.00 -4.54
N SER A 54 3.84 -20.32 -4.68
CA SER A 54 3.28 -19.49 -3.60
C SER A 54 2.88 -20.27 -2.35
N ALA A 55 2.75 -21.60 -2.45
CA ALA A 55 2.47 -22.48 -1.34
C ALA A 55 3.75 -23.03 -0.67
N TRP A 56 4.94 -22.77 -1.21
CA TRP A 56 6.20 -23.23 -0.60
C TRP A 56 6.48 -22.49 0.70
N GLU A 57 6.86 -23.22 1.74
CA GLU A 57 7.39 -22.64 2.97
C GLU A 57 8.83 -22.10 2.79
N GLY A 58 9.12 -21.01 3.51
CA GLY A 58 10.47 -20.44 3.58
C GLY A 58 10.96 -19.80 2.27
N LEU A 59 10.05 -19.23 1.48
CA LEU A 59 10.38 -18.59 0.21
C LEU A 59 11.44 -17.49 0.36
N VAL A 60 12.53 -17.63 -0.39
CA VAL A 60 13.59 -16.63 -0.55
C VAL A 60 13.57 -16.16 -2.00
N LEU A 61 13.34 -14.87 -2.20
CA LEU A 61 13.30 -14.23 -3.52
C LEU A 61 14.62 -13.48 -3.76
N ARG A 62 15.28 -13.77 -4.88
CA ARG A 62 16.53 -13.11 -5.28
C ARG A 62 16.46 -12.67 -6.73
N PHE A 63 16.48 -11.35 -6.94
CA PHE A 63 16.59 -10.80 -8.28
C PHE A 63 18.07 -10.69 -8.67
N VAL A 64 18.44 -11.32 -9.77
CA VAL A 64 19.82 -11.37 -10.26
C VAL A 64 19.85 -10.89 -11.70
N GLN A 65 20.80 -10.01 -12.03
CA GLN A 65 21.17 -9.79 -13.43
C GLN A 65 22.03 -10.99 -13.87
N GLY A 66 21.35 -12.03 -14.32
CA GLY A 66 21.96 -13.27 -14.78
C GLY A 66 22.20 -13.29 -16.30
N PRO A 67 22.98 -14.27 -16.79
CA PRO A 67 23.13 -14.50 -18.21
C PRO A 67 21.76 -14.78 -18.86
N SER A 68 21.65 -14.44 -20.15
CA SER A 68 20.43 -14.69 -20.92
C SER A 68 20.04 -16.17 -20.85
N VAL A 69 18.74 -16.42 -20.75
CA VAL A 69 18.18 -17.77 -20.68
C VAL A 69 18.43 -18.49 -22.00
N PRO A 70 18.78 -19.79 -21.99
CA PRO A 70 18.82 -20.58 -23.22
C PRO A 70 17.53 -20.46 -24.03
N ALA A 71 17.64 -20.29 -25.35
CA ALA A 71 16.50 -20.04 -26.23
C ALA A 71 15.40 -21.12 -26.15
N TRP A 72 15.76 -22.36 -25.83
CA TRP A 72 14.83 -23.49 -25.69
C TRP A 72 13.95 -23.45 -24.42
N TRP A 73 14.22 -22.55 -23.47
CA TRP A 73 13.35 -22.28 -22.30
C TRP A 73 12.39 -21.11 -22.54
N LYS A 74 12.45 -20.48 -23.72
CA LYS A 74 11.57 -19.37 -24.01
C LYS A 74 10.15 -19.87 -24.29
N LEU A 75 9.17 -19.18 -23.72
CA LEU A 75 7.77 -19.33 -24.05
C LEU A 75 7.57 -18.92 -25.51
N ALA A 76 6.71 -19.66 -26.22
CA ALA A 76 6.31 -19.27 -27.57
C ALA A 76 5.69 -17.85 -27.58
N ASP A 77 4.85 -17.58 -26.57
CA ASP A 77 4.24 -16.27 -26.35
C ASP A 77 4.66 -15.70 -24.98
N PRO A 78 5.52 -14.66 -24.97
CA PRO A 78 5.87 -13.94 -23.75
C PRO A 78 4.65 -13.32 -23.07
N ILE A 79 4.64 -13.33 -21.75
CA ILE A 79 3.49 -12.87 -20.95
C ILE A 79 3.88 -11.59 -20.23
N PRO A 80 3.07 -10.52 -20.27
CA PRO A 80 3.34 -9.37 -19.42
C PRO A 80 3.43 -9.77 -17.94
N ALA A 81 4.51 -9.39 -17.25
CA ALA A 81 4.71 -9.76 -15.84
C ALA A 81 3.56 -9.26 -14.94
N ARG A 82 2.99 -8.11 -15.28
CA ARG A 82 1.78 -7.56 -14.64
C ARG A 82 0.57 -8.50 -14.71
N THR A 83 0.37 -9.20 -15.83
CA THR A 83 -0.74 -10.13 -16.02
C THR A 83 -0.58 -11.33 -15.11
N LEU A 84 0.64 -11.89 -15.04
CA LEU A 84 0.96 -13.00 -14.16
C LEU A 84 0.80 -12.61 -12.68
N ALA A 85 1.28 -11.43 -12.28
CA ALA A 85 1.14 -10.91 -10.93
C ALA A 85 -0.35 -10.77 -10.53
N LEU A 86 -1.16 -10.12 -11.37
CA LEU A 86 -2.59 -9.95 -11.11
C LEU A 86 -3.33 -11.29 -11.03
N GLN A 87 -3.09 -12.22 -11.95
CA GLN A 87 -3.75 -13.52 -11.94
C GLN A 87 -3.37 -14.36 -10.71
N THR A 88 -2.08 -14.34 -10.33
CA THR A 88 -1.59 -15.05 -9.13
C THR A 88 -2.25 -14.48 -7.88
N MET A 89 -2.26 -13.16 -7.75
CA MET A 89 -2.84 -12.49 -6.59
C MET A 89 -4.36 -12.66 -6.51
N ARG A 90 -5.08 -12.60 -7.65
CA ARG A 90 -6.52 -12.91 -7.72
C ARG A 90 -6.81 -14.32 -7.21
N ALA A 91 -5.97 -15.30 -7.54
CA ALA A 91 -6.13 -16.67 -7.05
C ALA A 91 -5.86 -16.77 -5.55
N ALA A 92 -4.81 -16.11 -5.05
CA ALA A 92 -4.44 -16.12 -3.64
C ALA A 92 -5.55 -15.51 -2.74
N VAL A 93 -6.23 -14.45 -3.20
CA VAL A 93 -7.28 -13.79 -2.39
C VAL A 93 -8.67 -14.41 -2.55
N LYS A 94 -8.89 -15.30 -3.53
CA LYS A 94 -10.22 -15.85 -3.87
C LYS A 94 -10.87 -16.58 -2.69
N GLY A 95 -10.08 -17.35 -1.93
CA GLY A 95 -10.55 -18.18 -0.82
C GLY A 95 -10.52 -17.51 0.56
N VAL A 96 -10.08 -16.26 0.65
CA VAL A 96 -9.96 -15.58 1.94
C VAL A 96 -11.33 -15.16 2.45
N ASP A 97 -11.55 -15.41 3.74
CA ASP A 97 -12.77 -15.03 4.44
C ASP A 97 -13.06 -13.53 4.34
N THR A 98 -14.33 -13.20 4.10
CA THR A 98 -14.78 -11.83 3.86
C THR A 98 -14.64 -10.95 5.10
N ALA A 99 -14.85 -11.50 6.31
CA ALA A 99 -14.71 -10.71 7.53
C ALA A 99 -13.24 -10.28 7.73
N ARG A 100 -12.29 -11.18 7.45
CA ARG A 100 -10.85 -10.86 7.44
C ARG A 100 -10.50 -9.80 6.40
N VAL A 101 -11.03 -9.89 5.18
CA VAL A 101 -10.79 -8.86 4.15
C VAL A 101 -11.28 -7.49 4.63
N ARG A 102 -12.47 -7.42 5.24
CA ARG A 102 -13.03 -6.18 5.78
C ARG A 102 -12.19 -5.60 6.91
N SER A 103 -11.77 -6.41 7.88
CA SER A 103 -10.94 -5.94 8.99
C SER A 103 -9.60 -5.39 8.52
N GLU A 104 -9.01 -6.01 7.49
CA GLU A 104 -7.74 -5.56 6.93
C GLU A 104 -7.88 -4.29 6.10
N VAL A 105 -8.92 -4.15 5.28
CA VAL A 105 -9.11 -2.96 4.44
C VAL A 105 -9.53 -1.74 5.28
N GLY A 106 -10.43 -1.93 6.24
CA GLY A 106 -10.95 -0.86 7.09
C GLY A 106 -11.84 0.16 6.37
N ASP A 107 -12.00 1.33 6.96
CA ASP A 107 -12.85 2.45 6.53
C ASP A 107 -12.09 3.56 5.78
N ALA A 108 -10.78 3.40 5.59
CA ALA A 108 -9.94 4.44 5.01
C ALA A 108 -10.28 4.74 3.54
N VAL A 109 -10.02 5.97 3.11
CA VAL A 109 -10.00 6.33 1.69
C VAL A 109 -8.65 5.91 1.11
N TYR A 110 -8.65 5.11 0.05
CA TYR A 110 -7.41 4.67 -0.60
C TYR A 110 -7.10 5.49 -1.85
N HIS A 111 -5.83 5.57 -2.19
CA HIS A 111 -5.36 6.03 -3.50
C HIS A 111 -4.40 5.00 -4.11
N LEU A 112 -4.30 4.99 -5.43
CA LEU A 112 -3.28 4.22 -6.12
C LEU A 112 -1.91 4.85 -5.89
N THR A 113 -0.93 4.03 -5.54
CA THR A 113 0.47 4.45 -5.53
C THR A 113 0.99 4.52 -6.96
N GLU A 114 2.21 5.05 -7.16
CA GLU A 114 2.87 5.00 -8.49
C GLU A 114 2.94 3.56 -9.04
N ALA A 115 3.21 2.58 -8.16
CA ALA A 115 3.20 1.16 -8.50
C ALA A 115 1.80 0.67 -8.93
N GLY A 116 0.75 1.12 -8.24
CA GLY A 116 -0.63 0.76 -8.61
C GLY A 116 -1.10 1.35 -9.92
N GLU A 117 -0.75 2.60 -10.21
CA GLU A 117 -1.04 3.21 -11.52
C GLU A 117 -0.27 2.51 -12.65
N ALA A 118 1.00 2.15 -12.42
CA ALA A 118 1.79 1.37 -13.38
C ALA A 118 1.21 -0.04 -13.59
N LEU A 119 0.80 -0.72 -12.51
CA LEU A 119 0.18 -2.05 -12.57
C LEU A 119 -1.15 -2.02 -13.34
N SER A 120 -1.93 -0.96 -13.18
CA SER A 120 -3.26 -0.81 -13.80
C SER A 120 -3.19 -0.44 -15.28
N ARG A 121 -2.10 0.20 -15.72
CA ARG A 121 -1.95 0.68 -17.10
C ARG A 121 -1.76 -0.48 -18.08
N GLY A 122 -2.71 -0.66 -19.00
CA GLY A 122 -2.65 -1.72 -20.02
C GLY A 122 -2.75 -3.14 -19.44
N ALA A 123 -3.35 -3.27 -18.26
CA ALA A 123 -3.74 -4.55 -17.68
C ALA A 123 -5.17 -4.92 -18.08
N GLU A 124 -5.39 -6.21 -18.25
CA GLU A 124 -6.74 -6.77 -18.42
C GLU A 124 -7.43 -6.84 -17.05
N LEU A 125 -8.11 -5.75 -16.71
CA LEU A 125 -8.92 -5.65 -15.50
C LEU A 125 -10.33 -6.22 -15.75
N ARG A 126 -10.87 -6.89 -14.73
CA ARG A 126 -12.28 -7.28 -14.72
C ARG A 126 -13.17 -6.05 -14.56
N PRO A 127 -14.47 -6.13 -14.92
CA PRO A 127 -15.40 -5.02 -14.74
C PRO A 127 -15.38 -4.48 -13.31
N GLU A 128 -15.35 -5.36 -12.31
CA GLU A 128 -15.40 -4.95 -10.90
C GLU A 128 -14.14 -4.23 -10.44
N GLU A 129 -12.99 -4.65 -10.97
CA GLU A 129 -11.69 -4.03 -10.69
C GLU A 129 -11.64 -2.64 -11.32
N THR A 130 -12.16 -2.50 -12.54
CA THR A 130 -12.28 -1.22 -13.24
C THR A 130 -13.17 -0.25 -12.45
N SER A 131 -14.30 -0.73 -11.94
CA SER A 131 -15.19 0.07 -11.08
C SER A 131 -14.50 0.51 -9.80
N VAL A 132 -13.75 -0.37 -9.13
CA VAL A 132 -12.99 0.00 -7.93
C VAL A 132 -12.00 1.12 -8.22
N LEU A 133 -11.20 1.00 -9.29
CA LEU A 133 -10.25 2.06 -9.65
C LEU A 133 -10.95 3.39 -9.95
N PHE A 134 -12.11 3.34 -10.60
CA PHE A 134 -12.94 4.51 -10.88
C PHE A 134 -13.41 5.23 -9.60
N TRP A 135 -13.83 4.47 -8.58
CA TRP A 135 -14.30 5.03 -7.31
C TRP A 135 -13.16 5.47 -6.38
N LEU A 136 -12.04 4.74 -6.36
CA LEU A 136 -10.85 5.13 -5.61
C LEU A 136 -10.32 6.50 -6.06
N ARG A 137 -10.30 6.75 -7.38
CA ARG A 137 -9.90 8.07 -7.93
C ARG A 137 -10.81 9.21 -7.49
N ARG A 138 -12.07 8.91 -7.12
CA ARG A 138 -13.05 9.86 -6.57
C ARG A 138 -12.97 10.01 -5.05
N GLY A 139 -12.11 9.23 -4.39
CA GLY A 139 -11.89 9.33 -2.94
C GLY A 139 -13.01 8.71 -2.12
N VAL A 140 -13.72 7.71 -2.65
CA VAL A 140 -14.74 6.99 -1.88
C VAL A 140 -14.09 6.17 -0.76
N PRO A 141 -14.64 6.18 0.48
CA PRO A 141 -14.20 5.30 1.56
C PRO A 141 -14.28 3.82 1.17
N ALA A 142 -13.34 3.02 1.67
CA ALA A 142 -13.26 1.62 1.28
C ALA A 142 -14.52 0.83 1.66
N GLU A 143 -15.09 1.08 2.84
CA GLU A 143 -16.29 0.37 3.33
C GLU A 143 -17.50 0.52 2.39
N GLU A 144 -17.63 1.68 1.75
CA GLU A 144 -18.73 1.99 0.83
C GLU A 144 -18.57 1.29 -0.52
N LEU A 145 -17.34 0.93 -0.92
CA LEU A 145 -17.08 0.32 -2.23
C LEU A 145 -17.89 -0.94 -2.46
N SER A 146 -18.10 -1.77 -1.44
CA SER A 146 -18.83 -3.03 -1.60
C SER A 146 -20.31 -2.84 -1.97
N ALA A 147 -20.90 -1.69 -1.64
CA ALA A 147 -22.28 -1.31 -1.96
C ALA A 147 -22.40 -0.54 -3.29
N LEU A 148 -21.29 -0.06 -3.85
CA LEU A 148 -21.32 0.73 -5.07
C LEU A 148 -21.56 -0.14 -6.32
N PRO A 149 -22.26 0.40 -7.33
CA PRO A 149 -22.51 -0.28 -8.59
C PRO A 149 -21.21 -0.78 -9.23
N GLY A 150 -21.22 -2.06 -9.62
CA GLY A 150 -20.13 -2.71 -10.32
C GLY A 150 -18.97 -3.19 -9.44
N CYS A 151 -18.87 -2.84 -8.15
CA CYS A 151 -17.76 -3.30 -7.31
C CYS A 151 -18.03 -4.68 -6.70
N GLY A 152 -19.09 -4.79 -5.90
CA GLY A 152 -19.41 -5.99 -5.13
C GLY A 152 -18.25 -6.51 -4.28
N LEU A 153 -18.32 -7.79 -3.88
CA LEU A 153 -17.27 -8.43 -3.08
C LEU A 153 -15.98 -8.67 -3.87
N ALA A 154 -16.07 -8.94 -5.17
CA ALA A 154 -14.92 -9.17 -6.03
C ALA A 154 -14.05 -7.90 -6.15
N GLY A 155 -14.68 -6.73 -6.33
CA GLY A 155 -13.99 -5.45 -6.30
C GLY A 155 -13.40 -5.12 -4.94
N TYR A 156 -14.12 -5.41 -3.85
CA TYR A 156 -13.59 -5.19 -2.51
C TYR A 156 -12.33 -6.04 -2.22
N ARG A 157 -12.33 -7.31 -2.66
CA ARG A 157 -11.12 -8.17 -2.62
C ARG A 157 -10.00 -7.62 -3.50
N PHE A 158 -10.32 -7.00 -4.62
CA PHE A 158 -9.33 -6.35 -5.48
C PHE A 158 -8.66 -5.15 -4.79
N LEU A 159 -9.40 -4.32 -4.05
CA LEU A 159 -8.78 -3.28 -3.22
C LEU A 159 -7.82 -3.87 -2.18
N TRP A 160 -8.25 -4.93 -1.48
CA TRP A 160 -7.38 -5.59 -0.51
C TRP A 160 -6.12 -6.16 -1.16
N MET A 161 -6.25 -6.77 -2.34
CA MET A 161 -5.13 -7.23 -3.15
C MET A 161 -4.15 -6.10 -3.49
N LEU A 162 -4.67 -4.94 -3.93
CA LEU A 162 -3.85 -3.76 -4.20
C LEU A 162 -3.13 -3.26 -2.94
N LYS A 163 -3.79 -3.27 -1.78
CA LYS A 163 -3.18 -2.94 -0.49
C LYS A 163 -2.01 -3.88 -0.18
N LEU A 164 -2.20 -5.20 -0.29
CA LEU A 164 -1.17 -6.20 -0.01
C LEU A 164 0.07 -6.03 -0.91
N MET A 165 -0.12 -5.60 -2.16
CA MET A 165 0.98 -5.33 -3.09
C MET A 165 1.64 -3.96 -2.89
N GLY A 166 1.15 -3.12 -1.97
CA GLY A 166 1.55 -1.71 -1.89
C GLY A 166 1.14 -0.88 -3.12
N ALA A 167 0.23 -1.40 -3.95
CA ALA A 167 -0.32 -0.76 -5.14
C ALA A 167 -1.46 0.22 -4.80
N ALA A 168 -2.09 0.05 -3.64
CA ALA A 168 -2.96 1.04 -3.05
C ALA A 168 -2.51 1.33 -1.62
N SER A 169 -2.59 2.59 -1.22
CA SER A 169 -2.32 3.00 0.15
C SER A 169 -3.42 3.92 0.66
N PRO A 170 -3.72 3.87 1.98
CA PRO A 170 -4.66 4.81 2.55
C PRO A 170 -4.14 6.23 2.29
N LYS A 171 -5.00 7.11 1.77
CA LYS A 171 -4.73 8.54 1.76
C LYS A 171 -4.48 8.93 3.21
N GLY A 172 -3.27 9.39 3.49
CA GLY A 172 -2.93 9.84 4.83
C GLY A 172 -3.96 10.88 5.28
N GLY A 173 -4.67 10.59 6.37
CA GLY A 173 -5.59 11.53 7.02
C GLY A 173 -4.86 12.68 7.73
N GLY A 174 -3.53 12.70 7.68
CA GLY A 174 -2.70 13.74 8.26
C GLY A 174 -2.81 15.07 7.50
N SER A 175 -3.16 16.15 8.20
CA SER A 175 -3.24 17.48 7.60
C SER A 175 -1.87 18.14 7.56
N TYR A 176 -1.22 18.10 6.39
CA TYR A 176 0.09 18.73 6.18
C TYR A 176 0.09 20.26 6.41
N PRO A 177 -0.93 21.03 5.96
CA PRO A 177 -1.02 22.45 6.29
C PRO A 177 -1.12 22.71 7.79
N LEU A 178 -1.91 21.91 8.51
CA LEU A 178 -2.06 22.02 9.96
C LEU A 178 -0.75 21.69 10.67
N LEU A 179 -0.03 20.66 10.22
CA LEU A 179 1.29 20.30 10.74
C LEU A 179 2.28 21.45 10.60
N LEU A 180 2.33 22.09 9.42
CA LEU A 180 3.19 23.26 9.18
C LEU A 180 2.78 24.45 10.06
N ARG A 181 1.48 24.67 10.27
CA ARG A 181 0.97 25.72 11.16
C ARG A 181 1.41 25.49 12.61
N LYS A 182 1.15 24.29 13.16
CA LYS A 182 1.56 23.92 14.52
C LYS A 182 3.07 23.93 14.71
N ARG A 183 3.84 23.54 13.69
CA ARG A 183 5.31 23.67 13.72
C ARG A 183 5.77 25.12 13.82
N ARG A 184 5.11 26.05 13.12
CA ARG A 184 5.41 27.49 13.22
C ARG A 184 5.03 28.04 14.59
N GLU A 185 3.87 27.63 15.12
CA GLU A 185 3.42 28.00 16.47
C GLU A 185 4.43 27.55 17.54
N LEU A 186 4.96 26.31 17.45
CA LEU A 186 6.01 25.84 18.36
C LEU A 186 7.30 26.65 18.26
N ARG A 187 7.75 26.95 17.04
CA ARG A 187 8.95 27.78 16.82
C ARG A 187 8.80 29.19 17.37
N ARG A 188 7.56 29.71 17.41
CA ARG A 188 7.22 31.02 17.97
C ARG A 188 6.89 30.98 19.46
N GLN A 189 7.02 29.81 20.11
CA GLN A 189 6.71 29.62 21.52
C GLN A 189 5.27 30.06 21.86
N ALA A 190 4.31 29.67 21.01
CA ALA A 190 2.90 29.96 21.24
C ALA A 190 2.42 29.39 22.59
N SER A 191 1.45 30.07 23.22
CA SER A 191 0.87 29.64 24.49
C SER A 191 0.17 28.28 24.36
N ALA A 192 -0.04 27.60 25.50
CA ALA A 192 -0.74 26.31 25.53
C ALA A 192 -2.15 26.39 24.93
N HIS A 193 -2.87 27.49 25.17
CA HIS A 193 -4.19 27.75 24.59
C HIS A 193 -4.11 27.92 23.07
N ALA A 194 -3.14 28.68 22.57
CA ALA A 194 -2.92 28.85 21.12
C ALA A 194 -2.52 27.54 20.43
N LEU A 195 -1.66 26.73 21.05
CA LEU A 195 -1.28 25.42 20.52
C LEU A 195 -2.47 24.46 20.41
N LEU A 196 -3.47 24.58 21.28
CA LEU A 196 -4.70 23.79 21.23
C LEU A 196 -5.84 24.47 20.44
N ASP A 197 -5.61 25.62 19.80
CA ASP A 197 -6.64 26.41 19.11
C ASP A 197 -7.81 26.79 20.01
N LEU A 198 -7.51 27.12 21.27
CA LEU A 198 -8.49 27.48 22.28
C LEU A 198 -8.37 28.97 22.69
N PRO A 199 -9.49 29.62 23.06
CA PRO A 199 -9.44 30.95 23.67
C PRO A 199 -8.81 30.88 25.07
N GLU A 200 -8.24 32.01 25.52
CA GLU A 200 -7.73 32.10 26.89
C GLU A 200 -8.87 31.91 27.91
N GLY A 201 -8.63 31.06 28.91
CA GLY A 201 -9.63 30.71 29.92
C GLY A 201 -10.44 29.45 29.60
N ALA A 202 -10.20 28.79 28.46
CA ALA A 202 -10.76 27.48 28.16
C ALA A 202 -10.38 26.44 29.24
N GLY A 203 -11.34 25.60 29.61
CA GLY A 203 -11.18 24.67 30.71
C GLY A 203 -10.52 23.34 30.31
N ARG A 204 -10.28 22.50 31.31
CA ARG A 204 -9.72 21.14 31.12
C ARG A 204 -10.52 20.28 30.12
N SER A 205 -11.85 20.38 30.15
CA SER A 205 -12.71 19.58 29.25
C SER A 205 -12.47 19.96 27.78
N ASP A 206 -12.38 21.27 27.50
CA ASP A 206 -12.15 21.80 26.16
C ASP A 206 -10.76 21.44 25.65
N ALA A 207 -9.75 21.52 26.51
CA ALA A 207 -8.38 21.10 26.19
C ALA A 207 -8.31 19.63 25.74
N ARG A 208 -9.03 18.72 26.42
CA ARG A 208 -9.11 17.30 26.04
C ARG A 208 -9.82 17.06 24.72
N VAL A 209 -10.85 17.84 24.42
CA VAL A 209 -11.58 17.73 23.15
C VAL A 209 -10.72 18.27 22.00
N ALA A 210 -10.08 19.42 22.20
CA ALA A 210 -9.18 20.03 21.23
C ALA A 210 -7.97 19.13 20.93
N LEU A 211 -7.34 18.57 21.96
CA LEU A 211 -6.25 17.61 21.81
C LEU A 211 -6.70 16.42 20.96
N ARG A 212 -7.83 15.78 21.28
CA ARG A 212 -8.33 14.63 20.50
C ARG A 212 -8.57 14.98 19.03
N LYS A 213 -9.11 16.16 18.74
CA LYS A 213 -9.30 16.64 17.36
C LYS A 213 -7.97 16.81 16.63
N LEU A 214 -6.99 17.49 17.25
CA LEU A 214 -5.68 17.74 16.65
C LEU A 214 -4.87 16.45 16.46
N VAL A 215 -4.90 15.54 17.43
CA VAL A 215 -4.25 14.22 17.36
C VAL A 215 -4.75 13.42 16.16
N ARG A 216 -6.07 13.39 15.94
CA ARG A 216 -6.67 12.67 14.81
C ARG A 216 -6.10 13.10 13.46
N ASP A 217 -5.71 14.37 13.33
CA ASP A 217 -5.27 14.98 12.08
C ASP A 217 -3.74 15.16 12.01
N LEU A 218 -3.02 14.97 13.11
CA LEU A 218 -1.57 15.20 13.20
C LEU A 218 -0.76 14.00 13.68
N HIS A 219 -1.39 12.88 14.05
CA HIS A 219 -0.69 11.68 14.50
C HIS A 219 0.28 11.16 13.41
N PRO A 220 1.50 10.72 13.77
CA PRO A 220 2.51 10.28 12.79
C PRO A 220 1.99 9.22 11.82
N ASP A 221 1.21 8.27 12.33
CA ASP A 221 0.64 7.16 11.56
C ASP A 221 -0.39 7.60 10.53
N ARG A 222 -0.92 8.83 10.65
CA ARG A 222 -1.92 9.36 9.72
C ARG A 222 -1.30 9.91 8.45
N PHE A 223 0.01 10.10 8.37
CA PHE A 223 0.66 10.60 7.15
C PHE A 223 1.04 9.46 6.18
N GLY A 224 0.90 8.19 6.59
CA GLY A 224 1.23 7.01 5.79
C GLY A 224 2.68 6.53 5.95
N ASP A 225 3.02 5.41 5.30
CA ASP A 225 4.31 4.72 5.48
C ASP A 225 5.47 5.32 4.68
N HIS A 226 5.18 6.07 3.61
CA HIS A 226 6.19 6.67 2.73
C HIS A 226 6.61 8.10 3.13
N VAL A 227 6.25 8.53 4.33
CA VAL A 227 6.49 9.89 4.81
C VAL A 227 7.97 10.09 5.09
N PRO A 228 8.58 11.20 4.61
CA PRO A 228 9.96 11.51 4.93
C PRO A 228 10.22 11.46 6.45
N PRO A 229 11.31 10.84 6.92
CA PRO A 229 11.60 10.71 8.36
C PRO A 229 11.60 12.04 9.13
N ALA A 230 11.97 13.15 8.46
CA ALA A 230 11.93 14.49 9.06
C ALA A 230 10.50 14.96 9.38
N LEU A 231 9.53 14.55 8.56
CA LEU A 231 8.13 14.92 8.68
C LEU A 231 7.46 14.10 9.81
N ARG A 232 7.80 12.80 9.90
CA ARG A 232 7.39 11.92 11.00
C ARG A 232 7.92 12.41 12.35
N ARG A 233 9.20 12.86 12.39
CA ARG A 233 9.79 13.50 13.57
C ARG A 233 9.07 14.79 13.97
N ALA A 234 8.80 15.68 13.02
CA ALA A 234 8.10 16.93 13.29
C ALA A 234 6.67 16.69 13.84
N SER A 235 5.97 15.67 13.33
CA SER A 235 4.68 15.24 13.89
C SER A 235 4.81 14.74 15.33
N GLY A 236 5.80 13.90 15.64
CA GLY A 236 6.07 13.45 17.02
C GLY A 236 6.40 14.59 17.99
N GLU A 237 7.19 15.57 17.56
CA GLU A 237 7.48 16.79 18.34
C GLU A 237 6.21 17.58 18.65
N ILE A 238 5.35 17.77 17.64
CA ILE A 238 4.07 18.48 17.81
C ILE A 238 3.14 17.72 18.76
N MET A 239 3.04 16.41 18.61
CA MET A 239 2.22 15.57 19.48
C MET A 239 2.62 15.70 20.96
N THR A 240 3.93 15.67 21.23
CA THR A 240 4.47 15.85 22.59
C THR A 240 4.10 17.23 23.14
N ALA A 241 4.23 18.27 22.32
CA ALA A 241 3.89 19.63 22.74
C ALA A 241 2.39 19.84 22.97
N LEU A 242 1.52 19.21 22.18
CA LEU A 242 0.07 19.27 22.37
C LEU A 242 -0.37 18.57 23.67
N VAL A 243 0.25 17.42 24.00
CA VAL A 243 0.01 16.73 25.27
C VAL A 243 0.46 17.60 26.45
N ASN A 244 1.64 18.23 26.35
CA ASN A 244 2.13 19.14 27.38
C ASN A 244 1.24 20.38 27.54
N ALA A 245 0.71 20.91 26.44
CA ALA A 245 -0.23 22.03 26.46
C ALA A 245 -1.54 21.66 27.18
N GLU A 246 -2.09 20.46 26.94
CA GLU A 246 -3.29 19.99 27.65
C GLU A 246 -3.01 19.86 29.15
N ALA A 247 -1.87 19.28 29.53
CA ALA A 247 -1.48 19.15 30.94
C ALA A 247 -1.28 20.50 31.63
N CYS A 248 -0.73 21.49 30.91
CA CYS A 248 -0.54 22.85 31.41
C CYS A 248 -1.89 23.52 31.73
N ILE A 249 -2.84 23.48 30.79
CA ILE A 249 -4.19 24.01 31.01
C ILE A 249 -4.92 23.23 32.11
N ALA A 250 -4.78 21.91 32.15
CA ALA A 250 -5.42 21.05 33.16
C ALA A 250 -4.89 21.30 34.59
N SER A 251 -3.64 21.75 34.73
CA SER A 251 -3.00 22.04 36.02
C SER A 251 -3.14 23.51 36.45
N GLY A 252 -3.69 24.38 35.61
CA GLY A 252 -3.84 25.81 35.89
C GLY A 252 -2.52 26.58 35.98
N ARG A 253 -1.41 25.99 35.53
CA ARG A 253 -0.12 26.68 35.43
C ARG A 253 -0.16 27.58 34.19
N ARG A 254 0.04 28.88 34.40
CA ARG A 254 0.22 29.87 33.33
C ARG A 254 1.70 29.99 32.98
#